data_AF-A0AAV7M172-F1
#
_entry.id   AF-A0AAV7M172-F1
#
_cell.length_a   1.000
_cell.length_b   1.000
_cell.length_c   1.000
_cell.angle_alpha   90.00
_cell.angle_beta   90.00
_cell.angle_gamma   90.00
#
_symmetry.space_group_name_H-M   'P 1'
#
loop_
_entity.id
_entity.type
_entity.pdbx_description
1 polymer ?
#
loop_
_entity_poly.entity_id
_entity_poly.type
_entity_poly.pdbx_seq_one_letter_code
_entity_poly.pdbx_strand_id
1 'polypeptide(L)' 'LKKQVESAELKNQRLKEVFQKKIHEFRTVCYMLTGYQIDITTENQYRLTSMYAEQKDDSLLF' A
#
# COMPACT_ATOMS: atom_id res chain seq x y z
N LEU A 1 -30.51 -2.39 16.78
CA LEU A 1 -29.85 -3.12 15.67
C LEU A 1 -29.17 -2.17 14.69
N LYS A 2 -29.89 -1.26 13.98
CA LYS A 2 -29.27 -0.31 13.02
C LYS A 2 -28.08 0.51 13.54
N LYS A 3 -28.21 1.13 14.74
CA LYS A 3 -27.12 1.91 15.35
C LYS A 3 -25.84 1.11 15.65
N GLN A 4 -25.95 -0.19 15.90
CA GLN A 4 -24.76 -1.04 16.14
C GLN A 4 -24.06 -1.40 14.83
N VAL A 5 -24.82 -1.57 13.75
CA VAL A 5 -24.30 -1.80 12.40
C VAL A 5 -23.54 -0.58 11.90
N GLU A 6 -24.13 0.63 11.98
CA GLU A 6 -23.43 1.88 11.61
C GLU A 6 -22.15 2.11 12.42
N SER A 7 -22.19 1.81 13.73
CA SER A 7 -20.99 1.93 14.58
C SER A 7 -19.89 0.94 14.17
N ALA A 8 -20.26 -0.28 13.77
CA ALA A 8 -19.32 -1.28 13.29
C ALA A 8 -18.74 -0.93 11.90
N GLU A 9 -19.58 -0.41 10.99
CA GLU A 9 -19.15 0.05 9.66
C GLU A 9 -18.16 1.22 9.76
N LEU A 10 -18.45 2.21 10.63
CA LEU A 10 -17.57 3.34 10.86
C LEU A 10 -16.21 2.90 11.43
N LYS A 11 -16.21 1.92 12.35
CA LYS A 11 -14.96 1.34 12.89
C LYS A 11 -14.18 0.60 11.81
N ASN A 12 -14.86 -0.19 10.97
CA ASN A 12 -14.23 -0.88 9.84
C ASN A 12 -13.62 0.09 8.83
N GLN A 13 -14.30 1.20 8.54
CA GLN A 13 -13.76 2.23 7.65
C GLN A 13 -12.49 2.85 8.22
N ARG A 14 -12.50 3.25 9.50
CA ARG A 14 -11.32 3.79 10.18
C ARG A 14 -10.16 2.80 10.22
N LEU A 15 -10.44 1.51 10.45
CA LEU A 15 -9.42 0.45 10.41
C LEU A 15 -8.77 0.35 9.03
N LYS A 16 -9.57 0.42 7.95
CA LYS A 16 -9.04 0.45 6.59
C LYS A 16 -8.15 1.67 6.33
N GLU A 17 -8.57 2.85 6.78
CA GLU A 17 -7.78 4.08 6.62
C GLU A 17 -6.45 4.02 7.37
N VAL A 18 -6.47 3.55 8.62
CA VAL A 18 -5.25 3.38 9.43
C VAL A 18 -4.32 2.35 8.77
N PHE A 19 -4.87 1.24 8.28
CA PHE A 19 -4.08 0.22 7.60
C PHE A 19 -3.45 0.74 6.30
N GLN A 20 -4.24 1.43 5.48
CA GLN A 20 -3.75 2.07 4.25
C GLN A 20 -2.65 3.09 4.55
N LYS A 21 -2.84 3.92 5.57
CA LYS A 21 -1.83 4.91 5.98
C LYS A 21 -0.54 4.24 6.44
N LYS A 22 -0.63 3.18 7.25
CA LYS A 22 0.54 2.45 7.74
C LYS A 22 1.30 1.75 6.62
N ILE A 23 0.59 1.10 5.70
CA ILE A 23 1.21 0.48 4.52
C ILE A 23 1.85 1.54 3.62
N HIS A 24 1.19 2.68 3.42
CA HIS A 24 1.75 3.77 2.63
C HIS A 24 3.03 4.32 3.27
N GLU A 25 3.01 4.63 4.57
CA GLU A 25 4.20 5.07 5.32
C GLU A 25 5.34 4.05 5.19
N PHE A 26 5.05 2.76 5.33
CA PHE A 26 6.05 1.71 5.16
C PHE A 26 6.63 1.69 3.74
N ARG A 27 5.79 1.77 2.70
CA ARG A 27 6.25 1.85 1.30
C ARG A 27 7.11 3.08 1.07
N THR A 28 6.76 4.23 1.62
CA THR A 28 7.53 5.46 1.50
C THR A 28 8.90 5.32 2.18
N VAL A 29 8.95 4.71 3.37
CA VAL A 29 10.22 4.47 4.07
C VAL A 29 11.08 3.47 3.30
N CYS A 30 10.53 2.36 2.82
CA CYS A 30 11.24 1.42 1.96
C CYS A 30 11.78 2.13 0.71
N TYR A 31 10.95 2.94 0.05
CA TYR A 31 11.35 3.72 -1.12
C TYR A 31 12.53 4.66 -0.82
N MET A 32 12.47 5.41 0.28
CA MET A 32 13.56 6.33 0.66
C MET A 32 14.85 5.59 1.04
N LEU A 33 14.75 4.42 1.67
CA LEU A 33 15.91 3.68 2.16
C LEU A 33 16.57 2.82 1.09
N THR A 34 15.79 2.16 0.23
CA THR A 34 16.30 1.21 -0.76
C THR A 34 16.35 1.79 -2.16
N GLY A 35 15.65 2.90 -2.41
CA GLY A 35 15.44 3.44 -3.75
C GLY A 35 14.46 2.60 -4.58
N TYR A 36 13.69 1.68 -3.97
CA TYR A 36 12.69 0.87 -4.66
C TYR A 36 11.28 1.07 -4.10
N GLN A 37 10.35 1.37 -4.98
CA GLN A 37 8.93 1.46 -4.67
C GLN A 37 8.35 0.05 -4.75
N ILE A 38 7.73 -0.40 -3.67
CA ILE A 38 7.15 -1.74 -3.57
C ILE A 38 5.62 -1.61 -3.63
N ASP A 39 5.02 -2.10 -4.70
CA ASP A 39 3.58 -2.15 -4.91
C ASP A 39 3.06 -3.59 -4.94
N ILE A 40 1.87 -3.80 -4.39
CA ILE A 40 1.21 -5.11 -4.40
C ILE A 40 0.21 -5.11 -5.55
N THR A 41 0.34 -6.04 -6.49
CA THR A 41 -0.59 -6.19 -7.60
C THR A 41 -1.83 -6.96 -7.17
N THR A 42 -2.88 -6.94 -8.01
CA THR A 42 -4.12 -7.70 -7.78
C THR A 42 -3.93 -9.22 -7.76
N GLU A 43 -2.78 -9.71 -8.22
CA GLU A 43 -2.44 -11.13 -8.27
C GLU A 43 -1.54 -11.56 -7.10
N ASN A 44 -1.48 -10.77 -6.02
CA ASN A 44 -0.60 -11.01 -4.87
C ASN A 44 0.91 -11.01 -5.22
N GLN A 45 1.28 -10.45 -6.37
CA GLN A 45 2.68 -10.25 -6.75
C GLN A 45 3.19 -8.92 -6.22
N TYR A 46 4.50 -8.84 -6.00
CA TYR A 46 5.19 -7.63 -5.60
C TYR A 46 5.88 -7.01 -6.80
N ARG A 47 5.46 -5.81 -7.16
CA ARG A 47 6.11 -4.97 -8.17
C ARG A 47 7.11 -4.06 -7.48
N LEU A 48 8.37 -4.17 -7.84
CA LEU A 48 9.44 -3.28 -7.41
C LEU A 48 9.80 -2.34 -8.57
N THR A 49 9.60 -1.04 -8.37
CA THR A 49 10.01 -0.01 -9.34
C THR A 49 11.20 0.76 -8.77
N SER A 50 12.32 0.81 -9.49
CA SER A 50 13.49 1.56 -9.02
C SER A 50 13.27 3.06 -9.20
N MET A 51 13.70 3.86 -8.22
CA MET A 51 13.76 5.33 -8.28
C MET A 51 14.69 5.82 -9.40
N TYR A 52 15.69 5.01 -9.76
CA TYR A 52 16.66 5.31 -10.81
C TYR A 52 16.36 4.58 -12.12
N ALA A 53 15.15 4.04 -12.28
CA ALA A 53 14.75 3.40 -13.52
C ALA A 53 14.83 4.40 -14.69
N GLU A 54 15.54 4.03 -15.75
CA GLU A 54 15.67 4.86 -16.95
C GLU A 54 14.33 5.02 -17.68
N GLN A 55 13.44 4.04 -17.53
CA GLN A 55 12.06 4.08 -18.02
C GLN A 55 11.07 3.85 -16.87
N LYS A 56 9.95 4.59 -16.86
CA LYS A 56 8.92 4.47 -15.80
C LYS A 56 8.29 3.08 -15.69
N ASP A 57 8.36 2.29 -16.75
CA ASP A 57 7.77 0.94 -16.82
C ASP A 57 8.76 -0.17 -16.42
N ASP A 58 10.04 0.16 -16.21
CA ASP A 58 11.02 -0.82 -15.73
C ASP A 58 10.71 -1.18 -14.29
N SER A 59 10.10 -2.35 -14.14
CA SER A 59 9.71 -2.91 -12.85
C SER A 59 10.06 -4.39 -12.77
N LEU A 60 10.49 -4.82 -11.58
CA LEU A 60 10.70 -6.21 -11.27
C LEU A 60 9.42 -6.76 -10.63
N LEU A 61 8.95 -7.90 -11.12
CA LEU A 61 7.78 -8.61 -10.58
C LEU A 61 8.25 -9.88 -9.86
N PHE A 62 7.81 -10.04 -8.61
CA PHE A 62 8.09 -11.19 -7.76
C PHE A 62 6.81 -11.82 -7.22
#